data_AF-A0A6V8NM59-F1
#
_entry.id   AF-A0A6V8NM59-F1
#
_cell.length_a   1.000
_cell.length_b   1.000
_cell.length_c   1.000
_cell.angle_alpha   90.00
_cell.angle_beta   90.00
_cell.angle_gamma   90.00
#
_symmetry.space_group_name_H-M   'P 1'
#
loop_
_entity.id
_entity.type
_entity.pdbx_description
1 polymer ?
#
loop_
_entity_poly.entity_id
_entity_poly.type
_entity_poly.pdbx_seq_one_letter_code
_entity_poly.pdbx_strand_id
1 'polypeptide(L)' 'MKEVESRLKEEVKKILDEVAYVVGYQEGLTPLSARPLFIRNPKEVDRLVYNDF' A
#
# COMPACT_ATOMS: atom_id res chain seq x y z
N MET A 1 -1.85 12.88 -6.98
CA MET A 1 -1.31 11.83 -6.10
C MET A 1 -2.39 11.06 -5.34
N LYS A 2 -3.21 11.70 -4.49
CA LYS A 2 -4.26 10.99 -3.70
C LYS A 2 -5.17 10.09 -4.54
N GLU A 3 -5.51 10.48 -5.77
CA GLU A 3 -6.34 9.67 -6.66
C GLU A 3 -5.64 8.37 -7.11
N VAL A 4 -4.34 8.44 -7.43
CA VAL A 4 -3.54 7.25 -7.79
C VAL A 4 -3.40 6.33 -6.58
N GLU A 5 -3.14 6.89 -5.40
CA GLU A 5 -3.07 6.13 -4.16
C GLU A 5 -4.41 5.46 -3.82
N SER A 6 -5.53 6.18 -3.94
CA SER A 6 -6.86 5.62 -3.73
C SER A 6 -7.15 4.47 -4.68
N ARG A 7 -6.88 4.66 -5.99
CA ARG A 7 -7.05 3.60 -7.00
C ARG A 7 -6.17 2.39 -6.70
N LEU A 8 -4.92 2.61 -6.29
CA LEU A 8 -4.01 1.53 -5.91
C LEU A 8 -4.56 0.75 -4.70
N LYS A 9 -5.05 1.45 -3.68
CA LYS A 9 -5.66 0.83 -2.49
C LYS A 9 -6.91 0.02 -2.85
N GLU A 10 -7.74 0.51 -3.75
CA GLU A 10 -8.92 -0.23 -4.23
C GLU A 10 -8.55 -1.49 -5.00
N GLU A 11 -7.56 -1.42 -5.91
CA GLU A 11 -7.09 -2.61 -6.64
C GLU A 11 -6.47 -3.65 -5.69
N VAL A 12 -5.66 -3.21 -4.71
CA VAL A 12 -5.09 -4.13 -3.72
C VAL A 12 -6.19 -4.82 -2.90
N LYS A 13 -7.27 -4.12 -2.54
CA LYS A 13 -8.42 -4.72 -1.84
C LYS A 13 -9.12 -5.80 -2.65
N LYS A 14 -9.21 -5.66 -3.98
CA LYS A 14 -9.84 -6.66 -4.86
C LYS A 14 -9.00 -7.94 -4.97
N ILE A 15 -7.68 -7.79 -5.12
CA ILE A 15 -6.80 -8.94 -5.36
C ILE A 15 -6.39 -9.68 -4.08
N LEU A 16 -6.63 -9.09 -2.91
CA LEU A 16 -6.17 -9.58 -1.61
C LEU A 16 -6.68 -10.99 -1.29
N ASP A 17 -7.87 -11.34 -1.76
CA ASP A 17 -8.45 -12.69 -1.59
C ASP A 17 -7.88 -13.72 -2.59
N GLU A 18 -7.22 -13.26 -3.65
CA GLU A 18 -6.64 -14.10 -4.71
C GLU A 18 -5.15 -14.38 -4.49
N VAL A 19 -4.50 -13.68 -3.56
CA VAL A 19 -3.05 -13.76 -3.32
C VAL A 19 -2.73 -14.01 -1.85
N ALA A 20 -1.58 -14.63 -1.58
CA ALA A 20 -1.14 -14.88 -0.19
C ALA A 20 -0.73 -13.59 0.54
N TYR A 21 -0.18 -12.61 -0.19
CA TYR A 21 0.16 -11.29 0.31
C TYR A 21 0.46 -10.33 -0.85
N VAL A 22 0.33 -9.04 -0.59
CA VAL A 22 0.80 -7.97 -1.49
C VAL A 22 2.00 -7.27 -0.85
N VAL A 23 3.02 -6.96 -1.65
CA VAL A 23 4.19 -6.20 -1.21
C VAL A 23 4.08 -4.78 -1.74
N GLY A 24 4.17 -3.81 -0.83
CA GLY A 24 4.17 -2.39 -1.17
C GLY A 24 5.06 -1.60 -0.22
N TYR A 25 4.75 -0.31 -0.10
CA TYR A 25 5.48 0.61 0.75
C TYR A 25 4.54 1.33 1.70
N GLN A 26 5.05 1.67 2.88
CA GLN A 26 4.39 2.53 3.87
C GLN A 26 5.31 3.70 4.25
N GLU A 27 4.76 4.70 4.93
CA GLU A 27 5.55 5.77 5.54
C GLU A 27 6.66 5.19 6.41
N GLY A 28 7.88 5.68 6.19
CA GLY A 28 9.02 5.36 7.03
C GLY A 28 9.08 6.23 8.28
N LEU A 29 10.11 5.99 9.11
CA LEU A 29 10.26 6.70 10.39
C LEU A 29 10.78 8.13 10.21
N THR A 30 11.42 8.42 9.09
CA THR A 30 11.97 9.74 8.77
C THR A 30 11.23 10.35 7.58
N PRO A 31 11.17 11.68 7.46
CA PRO A 31 10.62 12.35 6.28
C PRO A 31 11.25 11.79 4.99
N LEU A 32 10.45 11.68 3.94
CA LEU A 32 10.88 11.18 2.62
C LEU A 32 11.47 9.77 2.64
N SER A 33 11.15 8.96 3.66
CA SER A 33 11.51 7.54 3.70
C SER A 33 10.28 6.66 3.52
N ALA A 34 10.47 5.54 2.83
CA ALA A 34 9.48 4.50 2.69
C ALA A 34 10.04 3.20 3.25
N ARG A 35 9.19 2.38 3.87
CA ARG A 35 9.57 1.04 4.33
C ARG A 35 8.72 -0.02 3.64
N PRO A 36 9.26 -1.22 3.38
CA PRO A 36 8.45 -2.32 2.86
C PRO A 36 7.25 -2.61 3.77
N LEU A 37 6.11 -2.86 3.14
CA LEU A 37 4.87 -3.26 3.79
C LEU A 37 4.40 -4.57 3.16
N PHE A 38 4.14 -5.57 3.99
CA PHE A 38 3.49 -6.81 3.59
C PHE A 38 2.03 -6.72 4.00
N ILE A 39 1.13 -6.77 3.02
CA ILE A 39 -0.31 -6.64 3.22
C ILE A 39 -0.92 -8.03 3.11
N ARG A 40 -1.52 -8.50 4.20
CA ARG A 40 -2.20 -9.79 4.30
C ARG A 40 -3.67 -9.64 4.65
N ASN A 41 -4.08 -8.47 5.13
CA ASN A 41 -5.47 -8.18 5.43
C ASN A 41 -5.87 -6.78 4.93
N PRO A 42 -7.18 -6.55 4.71
CA PRO A 42 -7.67 -5.28 4.19
C PRO A 42 -7.33 -4.04 5.04
N LYS A 43 -7.13 -4.19 6.36
CA LYS A 43 -6.79 -3.07 7.26
C LYS A 43 -5.36 -2.57 7.05
N GLU A 44 -4.49 -3.41 6.51
CA GLU A 44 -3.11 -3.03 6.19
C GLU A 44 -3.02 -2.20 4.91
N VAL A 45 -4.04 -2.27 4.04
CA VAL A 45 -4.07 -1.50 2.78
C VAL A 45 -4.08 0.01 3.04
N ASP A 46 -4.67 0.45 4.14
CA ASP A 46 -4.74 1.87 4.47
C ASP A 46 -3.35 2.47 4.76
N ARG A 47 -2.37 1.62 5.11
CA ARG A 47 -0.96 1.99 5.35
C ARG A 47 -0.13 2.07 4.06
N LEU A 48 -0.67 1.61 2.94
CA LEU A 48 0.01 1.68 1.65
C LEU A 48 0.14 3.14 1.23
N VAL A 49 1.35 3.54 0.85
CA VAL A 49 1.61 4.88 0.30
C VAL A 49 2.10 4.76 -1.13
N TYR A 50 1.79 5.79 -1.91
CA TYR A 50 2.32 5.95 -3.25
C TYR A 50 3.09 7.27 -3.34
N ASN A 51 4.33 7.19 -3.84
CA ASN A 51 5.18 8.34 -4.12
C ASN A 51 5.64 8.25 -5.59
N ASP A 52 5.46 9.33 -6.35
CA ASP A 52 5.81 9.43 -7.78
C ASP A 52 7.17 10.08 -8.04
N PHE A 53 7.88 10.49 -6.98
CA PHE A 53 9.23 11.07 -7.03
C PHE A 53 10.35 10.03 -7.05
#